data_AF-A0A2G8LDN8-F1
#
_entry.id   AF-A0A2G8LDN8-F1
#
_cell.length_a   1.000
_cell.length_b   1.000
_cell.length_c   1.000
_cell.angle_alpha   90.00
_cell.angle_beta   90.00
_cell.angle_gamma   90.00
#
_symmetry.space_group_name_H-M   'P 1'
#
loop_
_entity.id
_entity.type
_entity.pdbx_description
1 polymer ?
#
loop_
_entity_poly.entity_id
_entity_poly.type
_entity_poly.pdbx_seq_one_letter_code
_entity_poly.pdbx_strand_id
1 'polypeptide(L)'
;MSAVQIIYPIYFPFKPLSNSLYPFYPRPYITIFRLFLAVACSFSEPLVDTATLEGSLPPPLQRASAREFIHISVHNSPKLSEFVEHMIKAQPESSQLIYNTYLELCLNDMMHKQDGSLDKRDVEKKAMDLLQTGEGHYDIDLALALCQKHNFTKGILYLYEKAKLYQKILHYHMDHEKYGNILDVCKRYGTQDPNLWVQALSYFAMKQKDCKPFIVDVLSQIDRHNLLSPLLVIQTLAHNSTATLTVIKDYIVRRLQQENDQITEDERLIEQYREETKIKRAEIEEMKTSAKIFQVSKCSVCSHPLELPSVHVLCQHSYHQSCFESYSDNDQECPACLPENRKVLDIIKAQEQNKDLDEEFHRQ
;
A
#
# COMPACT_ATOMS: atom_id res chain seq x y z
N MET A 1 -5.45 -42.14 -51.80
CA MET A 1 -6.24 -43.38 -51.68
C MET A 1 -6.27 -43.78 -50.22
N SER A 2 -7.47 -44.08 -49.76
CA SER A 2 -7.96 -44.20 -48.39
C SER A 2 -7.50 -45.43 -47.63
N ALA A 3 -7.52 -45.36 -46.29
CA ALA A 3 -8.15 -46.34 -45.37
C ALA A 3 -7.81 -45.94 -43.92
N VAL A 4 -8.68 -45.18 -43.22
CA VAL A 4 -9.84 -45.61 -42.42
C VAL A 4 -9.43 -46.19 -41.04
N GLN A 5 -9.57 -45.33 -40.02
CA GLN A 5 -9.70 -45.71 -38.61
C GLN A 5 -11.08 -46.33 -38.36
N ILE A 6 -11.12 -47.48 -37.69
CA ILE A 6 -12.34 -48.01 -37.07
C ILE A 6 -12.04 -48.22 -35.59
N ILE A 7 -12.78 -47.50 -34.76
CA ILE A 7 -12.87 -47.66 -33.31
C ILE A 7 -13.99 -48.67 -33.03
N TYR A 8 -13.73 -49.68 -32.20
CA TYR A 8 -14.77 -50.36 -31.41
C TYR A 8 -14.26 -50.68 -29.99
N PRO A 9 -15.16 -50.73 -28.99
CA PRO A 9 -14.87 -50.68 -27.57
C PRO A 9 -14.72 -52.09 -26.99
N ILE A 10 -13.74 -52.30 -26.09
CA ILE A 10 -13.62 -53.55 -25.35
C ILE A 10 -14.15 -53.34 -23.93
N TYR A 11 -15.37 -53.85 -23.72
CA TYR A 11 -15.88 -54.27 -22.42
C TYR A 11 -14.97 -55.37 -21.85
N PHE A 12 -14.57 -55.26 -20.58
CA PHE A 12 -14.02 -56.40 -19.84
C PHE A 12 -14.96 -56.81 -18.69
N PRO A 13 -15.26 -58.12 -18.53
CA PRO A 13 -16.30 -58.61 -17.64
C PRO A 13 -15.75 -58.90 -16.23
N PHE A 14 -16.61 -58.68 -15.24
CA PHE A 14 -16.46 -59.15 -13.87
C PHE A 14 -16.50 -60.68 -13.82
N LYS A 15 -15.51 -61.32 -13.17
CA LYS A 15 -15.67 -62.65 -12.58
C LYS A 15 -14.97 -62.71 -11.21
N PRO A 16 -15.60 -63.32 -10.18
CA PRO A 16 -15.13 -63.25 -8.79
C PRO A 16 -14.23 -64.43 -8.45
N LEU A 17 -13.23 -64.21 -7.60
CA LEU A 17 -12.52 -65.27 -6.88
C LEU A 17 -12.76 -65.13 -5.38
N SER A 18 -13.12 -66.26 -4.81
CA SER A 18 -13.67 -66.51 -3.49
C SER A 18 -12.61 -66.64 -2.38
N ASN A 19 -13.01 -66.21 -1.17
CA ASN A 19 -12.66 -66.72 0.16
C ASN A 19 -11.19 -66.76 0.61
N SER A 20 -10.82 -65.91 1.58
CA SER A 20 -10.81 -66.31 3.00
C SER A 20 -10.55 -65.13 3.97
N LEU A 21 -11.42 -65.07 4.99
CA LEU A 21 -11.22 -64.71 6.41
C LEU A 21 -10.66 -63.33 6.86
N TYR A 22 -11.41 -62.75 7.82
CA TYR A 22 -11.21 -61.59 8.72
C TYR A 22 -11.92 -60.25 8.36
N PRO A 23 -12.39 -59.49 9.39
CA PRO A 23 -13.78 -59.06 9.48
C PRO A 23 -14.03 -57.61 9.09
N PHE A 24 -15.31 -57.34 8.80
CA PHE A 24 -15.94 -56.05 8.57
C PHE A 24 -15.47 -54.91 9.50
N TYR A 25 -14.91 -53.85 8.90
CA TYR A 25 -15.05 -52.46 9.35
C TYR A 25 -15.23 -51.56 8.11
N PRO A 26 -16.21 -50.63 8.07
CA PRO A 26 -16.63 -50.00 6.83
C PRO A 26 -16.01 -48.61 6.63
N ARG A 27 -14.83 -48.48 5.98
CA ARG A 27 -14.36 -47.18 5.40
C ARG A 27 -13.30 -47.39 4.29
N PRO A 28 -13.66 -47.68 3.02
CA PRO A 28 -12.66 -47.90 1.98
C PRO A 28 -12.17 -46.60 1.31
N TYR A 29 -12.99 -45.56 1.18
CA TYR A 29 -12.72 -44.51 0.20
C TYR A 29 -11.70 -43.44 0.64
N ILE A 30 -11.59 -43.15 1.94
CA ILE A 30 -10.59 -42.19 2.47
C ILE A 30 -9.17 -42.79 2.43
N THR A 31 -9.07 -44.11 2.66
CA THR A 31 -7.80 -44.84 2.59
C THR A 31 -7.32 -44.98 1.14
N ILE A 32 -8.24 -45.18 0.19
CA ILE A 32 -7.92 -45.22 -1.24
C ILE A 32 -7.34 -43.88 -1.72
N PHE A 33 -7.87 -42.75 -1.27
CA PHE A 33 -7.32 -41.44 -1.65
C PHE A 33 -5.95 -41.13 -1.00
N ARG A 34 -5.73 -41.57 0.25
CA ARG A 34 -4.40 -41.54 0.88
C ARG A 34 -3.38 -42.41 0.15
N LEU A 35 -3.79 -43.54 -0.40
CA LEU A 35 -2.96 -44.42 -1.23
C LEU A 35 -2.75 -43.86 -2.65
N PHE A 36 -3.73 -43.18 -3.24
CA PHE A 36 -3.62 -42.59 -4.57
C PHE A 36 -2.67 -41.38 -4.63
N LEU A 37 -2.62 -40.57 -3.56
CA LEU A 37 -1.59 -39.52 -3.43
C LEU A 37 -0.18 -40.08 -3.15
N ALA A 38 -0.08 -41.36 -2.76
CA ALA A 38 1.20 -42.04 -2.57
C ALA A 38 1.69 -42.79 -3.83
N VAL A 39 0.82 -43.14 -4.78
CA VAL A 39 1.16 -44.02 -5.91
C VAL A 39 0.40 -43.65 -7.19
N ALA A 40 0.63 -42.45 -7.72
CA ALA A 40 0.20 -42.13 -9.08
C ALA A 40 1.33 -41.43 -9.84
N CYS A 41 2.49 -42.10 -9.94
CA CYS A 41 3.42 -41.85 -11.03
C CYS A 41 2.99 -42.69 -12.23
N SER A 42 2.74 -42.02 -13.35
CA SER A 42 2.80 -42.52 -14.74
C SER A 42 2.56 -44.03 -14.95
N PHE A 43 1.42 -44.37 -15.53
CA PHE A 43 1.18 -45.68 -16.19
C PHE A 43 2.14 -45.96 -17.38
N SER A 44 3.24 -45.21 -17.54
CA SER A 44 4.11 -45.23 -18.71
C SER A 44 5.61 -45.22 -18.42
N GLU A 45 6.07 -45.33 -17.16
CA GLU A 45 7.49 -45.52 -16.86
C GLU A 45 7.73 -46.84 -16.11
N PRO A 46 8.77 -47.62 -16.47
CA PRO A 46 9.11 -48.83 -15.75
C PRO A 46 9.55 -48.49 -14.32
N LEU A 47 9.07 -49.26 -13.33
CA LEU A 47 9.35 -49.12 -11.90
C LEU A 47 10.84 -49.27 -11.52
N VAL A 48 11.72 -49.61 -12.47
CA VAL A 48 13.16 -49.77 -12.31
C VAL A 48 13.83 -49.19 -13.55
N ASP A 49 14.61 -48.14 -13.38
CA ASP A 49 15.51 -47.62 -14.40
C ASP A 49 16.89 -48.30 -14.28
N THR A 50 17.73 -48.20 -15.31
CA THR A 50 19.09 -48.76 -15.25
C THR A 50 19.98 -48.11 -14.18
N ALA A 51 19.58 -46.96 -13.60
CA ALA A 51 20.30 -46.26 -12.56
C ALA A 51 20.11 -46.89 -11.16
N THR A 52 18.98 -47.56 -10.92
CA THR A 52 18.72 -48.27 -9.66
C THR A 52 19.55 -49.55 -9.50
N LEU A 53 20.15 -50.07 -10.58
CA LEU A 53 21.12 -51.18 -10.56
C LEU A 53 22.55 -50.75 -10.16
N GLU A 54 22.86 -49.45 -10.20
CA GLU A 54 24.20 -48.91 -9.89
C GLU A 54 24.31 -48.33 -8.47
N GLY A 55 23.32 -48.57 -7.61
CA GLY A 55 23.35 -48.13 -6.20
C GLY A 55 23.12 -46.63 -5.99
N SER A 56 22.57 -45.93 -6.98
CA SER A 56 22.11 -44.55 -6.81
C SER A 56 20.84 -44.50 -5.97
N LEU A 57 20.67 -43.43 -5.17
CA LEU A 57 19.47 -43.21 -4.36
C LEU A 57 18.25 -43.13 -5.30
N PRO A 58 17.13 -43.81 -4.97
CA PRO A 58 15.93 -43.73 -5.80
C PRO A 58 15.50 -42.27 -5.93
N PRO A 59 15.04 -41.84 -7.12
CA PRO A 59 14.57 -40.47 -7.30
C PRO A 59 13.46 -40.17 -6.28
N PRO A 60 13.39 -38.93 -5.76
CA PRO A 60 12.35 -38.56 -4.80
C PRO A 60 10.98 -38.88 -5.39
N LEU A 61 10.16 -39.64 -4.66
CA LEU A 61 8.80 -40.02 -5.06
C LEU A 61 8.03 -38.81 -5.57
N GLN A 62 7.78 -38.76 -6.88
CA GLN A 62 7.04 -37.69 -7.51
C GLN A 62 5.55 -37.92 -7.23
N ARG A 63 5.01 -37.14 -6.29
CA ARG A 63 3.60 -37.24 -5.88
C ARG A 63 2.73 -36.56 -6.94
N ALA A 64 1.65 -37.22 -7.35
CA ALA A 64 0.65 -36.63 -8.24
C ALA A 64 0.07 -35.34 -7.64
N SER A 65 -0.16 -34.35 -8.50
CA SER A 65 -0.67 -33.05 -8.05
C SER A 65 -2.13 -33.19 -7.62
N ALA A 66 -2.49 -32.63 -6.45
CA ALA A 66 -3.88 -32.63 -5.98
C ALA A 66 -4.86 -32.00 -7.00
N ARG A 67 -4.38 -31.13 -7.90
CA ARG A 67 -5.12 -30.59 -9.06
C ARG A 67 -5.70 -31.67 -9.96
N GLU A 68 -4.97 -32.76 -10.17
CA GLU A 68 -5.36 -33.85 -11.07
C GLU A 68 -6.56 -34.63 -10.52
N PHE A 69 -6.92 -34.49 -9.25
CA PHE A 69 -8.02 -35.22 -8.65
C PHE A 69 -9.30 -34.39 -8.46
N ILE A 70 -9.24 -33.07 -8.68
CA ILE A 70 -10.40 -32.18 -8.54
C ILE A 70 -11.52 -32.61 -9.50
N HIS A 71 -11.17 -32.93 -10.76
CA HIS A 71 -12.15 -33.33 -11.79
C HIS A 71 -12.85 -34.67 -11.51
N ILE A 72 -12.24 -35.53 -10.68
CA ILE A 72 -12.77 -36.87 -10.35
C ILE A 72 -13.91 -36.78 -9.34
N SER A 73 -13.94 -35.72 -8.53
CA SER A 73 -14.88 -35.55 -7.41
C SER A 73 -15.94 -34.47 -7.63
N VAL A 74 -16.06 -33.93 -8.84
CA VAL A 74 -17.02 -32.86 -9.20
C VAL A 74 -18.47 -33.23 -8.89
N HIS A 75 -18.81 -34.53 -8.88
CA HIS A 75 -20.16 -35.02 -8.62
C HIS A 75 -20.51 -35.24 -7.14
N ASN A 76 -19.59 -34.97 -6.18
CA ASN A 76 -19.86 -35.10 -4.76
C ASN A 76 -19.26 -33.94 -3.93
N SER A 77 -19.99 -32.81 -3.91
CA SER A 77 -19.57 -31.56 -3.24
C SER A 77 -19.12 -31.72 -1.78
N PRO A 78 -19.84 -32.46 -0.89
CA PRO A 78 -19.40 -32.63 0.50
C PRO A 78 -18.07 -33.37 0.66
N LYS A 79 -17.84 -34.43 -0.13
CA LYS A 79 -16.60 -35.21 -0.07
C LYS A 79 -15.43 -34.48 -0.72
N LEU A 80 -15.70 -33.71 -1.77
CA LEU A 80 -14.70 -32.84 -2.40
C LEU A 80 -14.25 -31.75 -1.42
N SER A 81 -15.17 -31.15 -0.65
CA SER A 81 -14.84 -30.16 0.37
C SER A 81 -13.92 -30.74 1.46
N GLU A 82 -14.22 -31.93 2.00
CA GLU A 82 -13.36 -32.60 3.00
C GLU A 82 -11.96 -32.94 2.43
N PHE A 83 -11.89 -33.41 1.19
CA PHE A 83 -10.63 -33.69 0.50
C PHE A 83 -9.77 -32.43 0.33
N VAL A 84 -10.37 -31.36 -0.17
CA VAL A 84 -9.67 -30.09 -0.41
C VAL A 84 -9.26 -29.43 0.92
N GLU A 85 -10.11 -29.49 1.97
CA GLU A 85 -9.77 -29.02 3.32
C GLU A 85 -8.55 -29.78 3.88
N HIS A 86 -8.48 -31.09 3.66
CA HIS A 86 -7.33 -31.89 4.06
C HIS A 86 -6.06 -31.53 3.29
N MET A 87 -6.17 -31.25 1.99
CA MET A 87 -5.04 -30.85 1.15
C MET A 87 -4.44 -29.51 1.56
N ILE A 88 -5.27 -28.52 1.86
CA ILE A 88 -4.80 -27.22 2.37
C ILE A 88 -4.04 -27.39 3.69
N LYS A 89 -4.50 -28.27 4.59
CA LYS A 89 -3.81 -28.56 5.87
C LYS A 89 -2.52 -29.38 5.70
N ALA A 90 -2.49 -30.30 4.74
CA ALA A 90 -1.35 -31.19 4.53
C ALA A 90 -0.25 -30.58 3.65
N GLN A 91 -0.62 -29.69 2.72
CA GLN A 91 0.27 -29.04 1.76
C GLN A 91 -0.14 -27.57 1.59
N PRO A 92 0.36 -26.65 2.44
CA PRO A 92 0.04 -25.22 2.35
C PRO A 92 0.51 -24.56 1.04
N GLU A 93 1.55 -25.08 0.39
CA GLU A 93 2.03 -24.59 -0.92
C GLU A 93 1.20 -25.10 -2.11
N SER A 94 -0.02 -25.57 -1.85
CA SER A 94 -0.94 -26.06 -2.86
C SER A 94 -1.27 -24.99 -3.91
N SER A 95 -1.51 -25.41 -5.15
CA SER A 95 -1.82 -24.51 -6.27
C SER A 95 -3.04 -23.63 -5.99
N GLN A 96 -3.08 -22.43 -6.57
CA GLN A 96 -4.18 -21.47 -6.40
C GLN A 96 -5.57 -22.05 -6.72
N LEU A 97 -5.63 -22.99 -7.66
CA LEU A 97 -6.86 -23.69 -8.00
C LEU A 97 -7.49 -24.41 -6.80
N ILE A 98 -6.69 -25.00 -5.92
CA ILE A 98 -7.18 -25.76 -4.76
C ILE A 98 -7.86 -24.82 -3.76
N TYR A 99 -7.26 -23.66 -3.49
CA TYR A 99 -7.85 -22.63 -2.64
C TYR A 99 -9.09 -22.00 -3.27
N ASN A 100 -9.06 -21.67 -4.57
CA ASN A 100 -10.19 -21.12 -5.30
C ASN A 100 -11.39 -22.09 -5.31
N THR A 101 -11.14 -23.38 -5.57
CA THR A 101 -12.16 -24.44 -5.53
C THR A 101 -12.71 -24.63 -4.13
N TYR A 102 -11.86 -24.58 -3.09
CA TYR A 102 -12.33 -24.67 -1.71
C TYR A 102 -13.25 -23.52 -1.34
N LEU A 103 -12.87 -22.28 -1.71
CA LEU A 103 -13.68 -21.09 -1.49
C LEU A 103 -15.03 -21.21 -2.19
N GLU A 104 -15.04 -21.62 -3.46
CA GLU A 104 -16.27 -21.85 -4.21
C GLU A 104 -17.18 -22.90 -3.55
N LEU A 105 -16.61 -24.02 -3.08
CA LEU A 105 -17.37 -25.06 -2.39
C LEU A 105 -17.97 -24.57 -1.06
N CYS A 106 -17.20 -23.81 -0.28
CA CYS A 106 -17.70 -23.21 0.97
C CYS A 106 -18.86 -22.26 0.68
N LEU A 107 -18.73 -21.37 -0.30
CA LEU A 107 -19.75 -20.38 -0.64
C LEU A 107 -21.01 -21.03 -1.25
N ASN A 108 -20.86 -22.08 -2.05
CA ASN A 108 -21.99 -22.88 -2.56
C ASN A 108 -22.73 -23.60 -1.41
N ASP A 109 -22.01 -24.22 -0.47
CA ASP A 109 -22.62 -24.90 0.68
C ASP A 109 -23.43 -23.92 1.55
N MET A 110 -22.94 -22.68 1.70
CA MET A 110 -23.67 -21.61 2.42
C MET A 110 -25.00 -21.20 1.77
N MET A 111 -25.13 -21.30 0.44
CA MET A 111 -26.39 -20.96 -0.26
C MET A 111 -27.49 -21.98 0.01
N HIS A 112 -27.14 -23.24 0.22
CA HIS A 112 -28.10 -24.31 0.46
C HIS A 112 -28.53 -24.41 1.94
N LYS A 113 -27.91 -23.64 2.84
CA LYS A 113 -28.17 -23.64 4.28
C LYS A 113 -29.09 -22.50 4.71
N GLN A 114 -29.96 -22.78 5.68
CA GLN A 114 -30.85 -21.78 6.28
C GLN A 114 -30.07 -20.67 6.98
N ASP A 115 -30.55 -19.43 6.85
CA ASP A 115 -29.97 -18.26 7.52
C ASP A 115 -29.98 -18.41 9.05
N GLY A 116 -28.85 -18.08 9.68
CA GLY A 116 -28.67 -18.14 11.14
C GLY A 116 -28.38 -19.54 11.73
N SER A 117 -28.44 -20.59 10.92
CA SER A 117 -28.07 -21.96 11.36
C SER A 117 -26.61 -22.01 11.85
N LEU A 118 -26.35 -22.88 12.84
CA LEU A 118 -24.98 -23.12 13.35
C LEU A 118 -24.07 -23.59 12.20
N ASP A 119 -24.58 -24.50 11.37
CA ASP A 119 -23.87 -25.04 10.21
C ASP A 119 -23.50 -23.98 9.16
N LYS A 120 -24.27 -22.89 9.03
CA LYS A 120 -23.93 -21.78 8.12
C LYS A 120 -22.85 -20.87 8.71
N ARG A 121 -22.92 -20.59 10.02
CA ARG A 121 -21.89 -19.81 10.73
C ARG A 121 -20.53 -20.50 10.74
N ASP A 122 -20.53 -21.82 10.90
CA ASP A 122 -19.29 -22.61 10.87
C ASP A 122 -18.62 -22.58 9.48
N VAL A 123 -19.42 -22.68 8.41
CA VAL A 123 -18.88 -22.56 7.04
C VAL A 123 -18.45 -21.13 6.72
N GLU A 124 -19.19 -20.13 7.19
CA GLU A 124 -18.80 -18.72 7.08
C GLU A 124 -17.43 -18.47 7.72
N LYS A 125 -17.22 -19.04 8.92
CA LYS A 125 -15.94 -18.97 9.63
C LYS A 125 -14.84 -19.68 8.84
N LYS A 126 -15.09 -20.89 8.33
CA LYS A 126 -14.12 -21.61 7.47
C LYS A 126 -13.75 -20.82 6.21
N ALA A 127 -14.71 -20.16 5.57
CA ALA A 127 -14.47 -19.32 4.40
C ALA A 127 -13.62 -18.08 4.75
N MET A 128 -13.90 -17.42 5.89
CA MET A 128 -13.08 -16.31 6.38
C MET A 128 -11.66 -16.77 6.76
N ASP A 129 -11.54 -17.88 7.48
CA ASP A 129 -10.25 -18.44 7.89
C ASP A 129 -9.40 -18.79 6.65
N LEU A 130 -10.01 -19.32 5.58
CA LEU A 130 -9.33 -19.53 4.30
C LEU A 130 -8.79 -18.23 3.70
N LEU A 131 -9.63 -17.18 3.62
CA LEU A 131 -9.22 -15.89 3.07
C LEU A 131 -8.09 -15.23 3.89
N GLN A 132 -8.05 -15.50 5.20
CA GLN A 132 -7.01 -14.96 6.10
C GLN A 132 -5.70 -15.76 6.04
N THR A 133 -5.78 -17.09 6.07
CA THR A 133 -4.61 -17.98 6.14
C THR A 133 -4.02 -18.30 4.77
N GLY A 134 -4.83 -18.26 3.71
CA GLY A 134 -4.44 -18.56 2.33
C GLY A 134 -3.90 -17.36 1.56
N GLU A 135 -3.46 -16.29 2.24
CA GLU A 135 -2.95 -15.08 1.58
C GLU A 135 -1.81 -15.44 0.60
N GLY A 136 -1.92 -14.96 -0.66
CA GLY A 136 -1.00 -15.30 -1.76
C GLY A 136 -1.29 -16.63 -2.49
N HIS A 137 -2.18 -17.46 -1.96
CA HIS A 137 -2.50 -18.79 -2.51
C HIS A 137 -3.86 -18.84 -3.19
N TYR A 138 -4.54 -17.72 -3.40
CA TYR A 138 -5.76 -17.63 -4.20
C TYR A 138 -5.70 -16.40 -5.10
N ASP A 139 -6.49 -16.43 -6.18
CA ASP A 139 -6.62 -15.29 -7.09
C ASP A 139 -7.63 -14.29 -6.51
N ILE A 140 -7.21 -13.04 -6.30
CA ILE A 140 -8.03 -12.04 -5.61
C ILE A 140 -9.27 -11.67 -6.42
N ASP A 141 -9.15 -11.56 -7.75
CA ASP A 141 -10.25 -11.18 -8.62
C ASP A 141 -11.30 -12.28 -8.71
N LEU A 142 -10.86 -13.53 -8.83
CA LEU A 142 -11.74 -14.70 -8.79
C LEU A 142 -12.40 -14.86 -7.43
N ALA A 143 -11.65 -14.68 -6.33
CA ALA A 143 -12.20 -14.72 -4.98
C ALA A 143 -13.25 -13.62 -4.77
N LEU A 144 -13.02 -12.41 -5.29
CA LEU A 144 -13.98 -11.32 -5.27
C LEU A 144 -15.24 -11.66 -6.07
N ALA A 145 -15.10 -12.18 -7.29
CA ALA A 145 -16.22 -12.57 -8.13
C ALA A 145 -17.07 -13.67 -7.47
N LEU A 146 -16.43 -14.66 -6.83
CA LEU A 146 -17.10 -15.69 -6.05
C LEU A 146 -17.85 -15.08 -4.86
N CYS A 147 -17.20 -14.23 -4.06
CA CYS A 147 -17.85 -13.60 -2.91
C CYS A 147 -19.04 -12.71 -3.32
N GLN A 148 -18.94 -11.97 -4.42
CA GLN A 148 -20.03 -11.15 -4.98
C GLN A 148 -21.20 -12.00 -5.46
N LYS A 149 -20.93 -13.07 -6.22
CA LYS A 149 -21.95 -14.01 -6.71
C LYS A 149 -22.77 -14.61 -5.56
N HIS A 150 -22.13 -14.86 -4.42
CA HIS A 150 -22.75 -15.47 -3.24
C HIS A 150 -23.23 -14.46 -2.18
N ASN A 151 -23.17 -13.14 -2.46
CA ASN A 151 -23.50 -12.07 -1.50
C ASN A 151 -22.75 -12.20 -0.15
N PHE A 152 -21.51 -12.69 -0.18
CA PHE A 152 -20.70 -12.89 1.02
C PHE A 152 -20.01 -11.59 1.47
N THR A 153 -20.77 -10.70 2.10
CA THR A 153 -20.34 -9.35 2.51
C THR A 153 -19.01 -9.32 3.25
N LYS A 154 -18.80 -10.21 4.24
CA LYS A 154 -17.57 -10.18 5.05
C LYS A 154 -16.32 -10.49 4.21
N GLY A 155 -16.42 -11.46 3.30
CA GLY A 155 -15.36 -11.79 2.34
C GLY A 155 -15.11 -10.66 1.35
N ILE A 156 -16.16 -10.02 0.82
CA ILE A 156 -16.03 -8.88 -0.10
C ILE A 156 -15.26 -7.73 0.55
N LEU A 157 -15.64 -7.34 1.77
CA LEU A 157 -14.99 -6.23 2.48
C LEU A 157 -13.53 -6.54 2.80
N TYR A 158 -13.24 -7.77 3.25
CA TYR A 158 -11.88 -8.22 3.51
C TYR A 158 -11.01 -8.20 2.24
N LEU A 159 -11.54 -8.70 1.11
CA LEU A 159 -10.82 -8.71 -0.15
C LEU A 159 -10.60 -7.31 -0.71
N TYR A 160 -11.55 -6.39 -0.56
CA TYR A 160 -11.34 -4.98 -0.92
C TYR A 160 -10.24 -4.32 -0.07
N GLU A 161 -10.16 -4.62 1.22
CA GLU A 161 -9.11 -4.12 2.10
C GLU A 161 -7.73 -4.62 1.65
N LYS A 162 -7.63 -5.92 1.34
CA LYS A 162 -6.40 -6.53 0.82
C LYS A 162 -5.99 -5.97 -0.54
N ALA A 163 -6.95 -5.76 -1.43
CA ALA A 163 -6.71 -5.15 -2.74
C ALA A 163 -6.48 -3.62 -2.67
N LYS A 164 -6.50 -3.02 -1.47
CA LYS A 164 -6.43 -1.56 -1.24
C LYS A 164 -7.51 -0.76 -1.99
N LEU A 165 -8.65 -1.39 -2.26
CA LEU A 165 -9.80 -0.79 -2.94
C LEU A 165 -10.71 -0.08 -1.92
N TYR A 166 -10.14 0.86 -1.16
CA TYR A 166 -10.84 1.53 -0.05
C TYR A 166 -12.08 2.30 -0.50
N GLN A 167 -12.05 2.87 -1.70
CA GLN A 167 -13.22 3.54 -2.28
C GLN A 167 -14.39 2.58 -2.44
N LYS A 168 -14.16 1.32 -2.83
CA LYS A 168 -15.24 0.32 -2.95
C LYS A 168 -15.83 -0.06 -1.59
N ILE A 169 -15.00 -0.11 -0.54
CA ILE A 169 -15.46 -0.32 0.85
C ILE A 169 -16.38 0.83 1.29
N LEU A 170 -15.97 2.07 0.97
CA LEU A 170 -16.73 3.26 1.29
C LEU A 170 -18.10 3.25 0.60
N HIS A 171 -18.12 3.02 -0.73
CA HIS A 171 -19.36 2.91 -1.51
C HIS A 171 -20.27 1.79 -0.99
N TYR A 172 -19.71 0.64 -0.61
CA TYR A 172 -20.50 -0.43 -0.01
C TYR A 172 -21.25 0.04 1.25
N HIS A 173 -20.61 0.79 2.14
CA HIS A 173 -21.27 1.32 3.32
C HIS A 173 -22.25 2.47 3.02
N MET A 174 -22.00 3.24 1.96
CA MET A 174 -22.92 4.27 1.44
C MET A 174 -24.21 3.67 0.89
N ASP A 175 -24.12 2.56 0.14
CA ASP A 175 -25.27 1.86 -0.44
C ASP A 175 -26.17 1.24 0.64
N HIS A 176 -25.58 0.81 1.76
CA HIS A 176 -26.30 0.20 2.89
C HIS A 176 -26.68 1.21 3.99
N GLU A 177 -26.48 2.51 3.75
CA GLU A 177 -26.83 3.63 4.64
C GLU A 177 -26.24 3.51 6.07
N LYS A 178 -25.04 2.90 6.20
CA LYS A 178 -24.35 2.72 7.48
C LYS A 178 -23.41 3.90 7.79
N TYR A 179 -23.97 5.04 8.22
CA TYR A 179 -23.22 6.29 8.41
C TYR A 179 -22.01 6.18 9.35
N GLY A 180 -22.12 5.42 10.45
CA GLY A 180 -20.99 5.21 11.37
C GLY A 180 -19.79 4.51 10.71
N ASN A 181 -20.08 3.49 9.89
CA ASN A 181 -19.03 2.73 9.21
C ASN A 181 -18.33 3.57 8.12
N ILE A 182 -19.04 4.50 7.47
CA ILE A 182 -18.44 5.43 6.50
C ILE A 182 -17.35 6.25 7.19
N LEU A 183 -17.64 6.82 8.37
CA LEU A 183 -16.64 7.57 9.14
C LEU A 183 -15.47 6.68 9.59
N ASP A 184 -15.74 5.44 10.03
CA ASP A 184 -14.68 4.53 10.46
C ASP A 184 -13.72 4.19 9.30
N VAL A 185 -14.25 3.98 8.09
CA VAL A 185 -13.46 3.75 6.88
C VAL A 185 -12.61 4.97 6.55
N CYS A 186 -13.20 6.17 6.56
CA CYS A 186 -12.45 7.41 6.34
C CYS A 186 -11.37 7.64 7.41
N LYS A 187 -11.63 7.32 8.68
CA LYS A 187 -10.64 7.45 9.77
C LYS A 187 -9.48 6.46 9.63
N ARG A 188 -9.77 5.22 9.20
CA ARG A 188 -8.75 4.16 9.05
C ARG A 188 -7.90 4.34 7.80
N TYR A 189 -8.53 4.67 6.68
CA TYR A 189 -7.89 4.67 5.36
C TYR A 189 -7.71 6.06 4.75
N GLY A 190 -8.24 7.12 5.37
CA GLY A 190 -8.20 8.48 4.83
C GLY A 190 -6.81 9.12 4.82
N THR A 191 -5.83 8.58 5.55
CA THR A 191 -4.42 8.97 5.41
C THR A 191 -3.77 8.38 4.17
N GLN A 192 -4.27 7.25 3.68
CA GLN A 192 -3.75 6.53 2.52
C GLN A 192 -4.45 6.98 1.23
N ASP A 193 -5.77 7.17 1.30
CA ASP A 193 -6.57 7.76 0.23
C ASP A 193 -7.42 8.93 0.77
N PRO A 194 -6.91 10.17 0.68
CA PRO A 194 -7.64 11.34 1.15
C PRO A 194 -8.94 11.62 0.38
N ASN A 195 -9.10 11.07 -0.83
CA ASN A 195 -10.32 11.23 -1.63
C ASN A 195 -11.54 10.59 -0.95
N LEU A 196 -11.33 9.65 -0.02
CA LEU A 196 -12.41 9.06 0.78
C LEU A 196 -13.20 10.12 1.57
N TRP A 197 -12.53 11.15 2.08
CA TRP A 197 -13.20 12.25 2.79
C TRP A 197 -14.06 13.10 1.86
N VAL A 198 -13.59 13.33 0.63
CA VAL A 198 -14.31 14.10 -0.40
C VAL A 198 -15.57 13.37 -0.85
N GLN A 199 -15.47 12.05 -1.07
CA GLN A 199 -16.61 11.20 -1.42
C GLN A 199 -17.62 11.11 -0.26
N ALA A 200 -17.14 10.95 0.98
CA ALA A 200 -17.98 10.96 2.17
C ALA A 200 -18.74 12.30 2.31
N LEU A 201 -18.05 13.43 2.13
CA LEU A 201 -18.67 14.75 2.17
C LEU A 201 -19.77 14.87 1.11
N SER A 202 -19.48 14.46 -0.13
CA SER A 202 -20.44 14.51 -1.25
C SER A 202 -21.67 13.65 -0.96
N TYR A 203 -21.49 12.45 -0.43
CA TYR A 203 -22.59 11.57 -0.05
C TYR A 203 -23.46 12.15 1.06
N PHE A 204 -22.85 12.62 2.16
CA PHE A 204 -23.60 13.21 3.27
C PHE A 204 -24.29 14.52 2.85
N ALA A 205 -23.72 15.27 1.91
CA ALA A 205 -24.34 16.48 1.35
C ALA A 205 -25.66 16.20 0.62
N MET A 206 -25.78 15.03 -0.02
CA MET A 206 -26.98 14.61 -0.74
C MET A 206 -28.10 14.11 0.19
N LYS A 207 -27.78 13.74 1.43
CA LYS A 207 -28.74 13.16 2.39
C LYS A 207 -29.29 14.26 3.32
N GLN A 208 -30.62 14.41 3.39
CA GLN A 208 -31.27 15.52 4.11
C GLN A 208 -31.59 15.25 5.59
N LYS A 209 -31.63 13.99 6.04
CA LYS A 209 -32.02 13.61 7.41
C LYS A 209 -30.81 13.18 8.23
N ASP A 210 -30.67 13.70 9.45
CA ASP A 210 -29.75 13.29 10.52
C ASP A 210 -28.23 13.21 10.20
N CYS A 211 -27.80 13.73 9.04
CA CYS A 211 -26.39 13.69 8.60
C CYS A 211 -25.53 14.86 9.12
N LYS A 212 -26.12 15.86 9.80
CA LYS A 212 -25.43 17.07 10.28
C LYS A 212 -24.16 16.79 11.12
N PRO A 213 -24.18 15.92 12.15
CA PRO A 213 -22.96 15.66 12.94
C PRO A 213 -21.85 15.01 12.10
N PHE A 214 -22.22 14.12 11.18
CA PHE A 214 -21.27 13.45 10.28
C PHE A 214 -20.61 14.44 9.32
N ILE A 215 -21.35 15.44 8.81
CA ILE A 215 -20.80 16.49 7.95
C ILE A 215 -19.76 17.32 8.72
N VAL A 216 -20.05 17.69 9.96
CA VAL A 216 -19.11 18.48 10.78
C VAL A 216 -17.82 17.70 11.04
N ASP A 217 -17.93 16.41 11.38
CA ASP A 217 -16.78 15.53 11.59
C ASP A 217 -15.93 15.40 10.32
N VAL A 218 -16.57 15.18 9.15
CA VAL A 218 -15.88 15.09 7.86
C VAL A 218 -15.20 16.41 7.50
N LEU A 219 -15.87 17.55 7.67
CA LEU A 219 -15.29 18.87 7.41
C LEU A 219 -14.09 19.16 8.31
N SER A 220 -14.14 18.77 9.57
CA SER A 220 -13.00 18.93 10.49
C SER A 220 -11.77 18.14 10.04
N GLN A 221 -11.95 16.96 9.44
CA GLN A 221 -10.84 16.16 8.91
C GLN A 221 -10.33 16.73 7.59
N ILE A 222 -11.21 17.19 6.72
CA ILE A 222 -10.85 17.88 5.47
C ILE A 222 -10.03 19.14 5.77
N ASP A 223 -10.41 19.91 6.79
CA ASP A 223 -9.70 21.11 7.26
C ASP A 223 -8.28 20.78 7.74
N ARG A 224 -8.19 19.77 8.62
CA ARG A 224 -6.93 19.33 9.24
C ARG A 224 -5.92 18.84 8.20
N HIS A 225 -6.41 18.20 7.14
CA HIS A 225 -5.58 17.64 6.08
C HIS A 225 -5.47 18.57 4.86
N ASN A 226 -6.08 19.76 4.89
CA ASN A 226 -6.15 20.73 3.79
C ASN A 226 -6.55 20.08 2.43
N LEU A 227 -7.56 19.21 2.45
CA LEU A 227 -7.88 18.37 1.28
C LEU A 227 -8.69 19.10 0.21
N LEU A 228 -9.47 20.10 0.60
CA LEU A 228 -10.33 20.86 -0.29
C LEU A 228 -10.23 22.34 0.02
N SER A 229 -10.25 23.17 -1.03
CA SER A 229 -10.40 24.61 -0.86
C SER A 229 -11.79 24.95 -0.29
N PRO A 230 -11.92 26.07 0.44
CA PRO A 230 -13.22 26.51 0.97
C PRO A 230 -14.27 26.65 -0.14
N LEU A 231 -13.86 27.12 -1.32
CA LEU A 231 -14.71 27.28 -2.49
C LEU A 231 -15.30 25.94 -2.96
N LEU A 232 -14.46 24.90 -3.05
CA LEU A 232 -14.90 23.58 -3.52
C LEU A 232 -15.86 22.93 -2.51
N VAL A 233 -15.60 23.09 -1.21
CA VAL A 233 -16.54 22.68 -0.15
C VAL A 233 -17.89 23.36 -0.31
N ILE A 234 -17.91 24.68 -0.52
CA ILE A 234 -19.15 25.43 -0.75
C ILE A 234 -19.86 24.92 -2.00
N GLN A 235 -19.16 24.74 -3.11
CA GLN A 235 -19.77 24.28 -4.37
C GLN A 235 -20.43 22.89 -4.22
N THR A 236 -19.74 21.94 -3.57
CA THR A 236 -20.25 20.59 -3.32
C THR A 236 -21.48 20.59 -2.41
N LEU A 237 -21.52 21.48 -1.41
CA LEU A 237 -22.64 21.54 -0.47
C LEU A 237 -23.82 22.38 -0.98
N ALA A 238 -23.55 23.46 -1.71
CA ALA A 238 -24.54 24.38 -2.25
C ALA A 238 -25.41 23.75 -3.35
N HIS A 239 -24.84 22.85 -4.15
CA HIS A 239 -25.60 22.13 -5.18
C HIS A 239 -26.68 21.19 -4.58
N ASN A 240 -26.53 20.78 -3.32
CA ASN A 240 -27.25 19.63 -2.79
C ASN A 240 -28.25 19.96 -1.66
N SER A 241 -28.04 21.01 -0.84
CA SER A 241 -29.09 21.52 0.05
C SER A 241 -28.80 22.90 0.67
N THR A 242 -29.82 23.77 0.78
CA THR A 242 -29.76 25.06 1.49
C THR A 242 -29.67 24.91 3.01
N ALA A 243 -30.13 23.79 3.56
CA ALA A 243 -30.04 23.48 5.00
C ALA A 243 -28.60 23.20 5.46
N THR A 244 -27.71 22.88 4.52
CA THR A 244 -26.29 22.58 4.81
C THR A 244 -25.44 23.85 4.97
N LEU A 245 -25.87 24.98 4.40
CA LEU A 245 -25.10 26.24 4.45
C LEU A 245 -24.95 26.79 5.88
N THR A 246 -25.98 26.63 6.71
CA THR A 246 -25.93 27.05 8.12
C THR A 246 -24.90 26.25 8.91
N VAL A 247 -24.73 24.96 8.60
CA VAL A 247 -23.78 24.06 9.30
C VAL A 247 -22.33 24.43 8.98
N ILE A 248 -22.07 24.97 7.78
CA ILE A 248 -20.71 25.26 7.31
C ILE A 248 -20.30 26.72 7.47
N LYS A 249 -21.21 27.62 7.86
CA LYS A 249 -20.90 29.04 8.04
C LYS A 249 -19.70 29.24 8.96
N ASP A 250 -19.71 28.59 10.13
CA ASP A 250 -18.63 28.73 11.11
C ASP A 250 -17.31 28.13 10.60
N TYR A 251 -17.40 27.06 9.80
CA TYR A 251 -16.23 26.48 9.14
C TYR A 251 -15.61 27.47 8.14
N ILE A 252 -16.41 28.06 7.25
CA ILE A 252 -15.95 29.00 6.24
C ILE A 252 -15.35 30.25 6.89
N VAL A 253 -16.03 30.82 7.91
CA VAL A 253 -15.54 32.01 8.61
C VAL A 253 -14.18 31.74 9.26
N ARG A 254 -14.02 30.62 9.96
CA ARG A 254 -12.73 30.25 10.57
C ARG A 254 -11.63 30.07 9.53
N ARG A 255 -11.94 29.41 8.41
CA ARG A 255 -10.95 29.10 7.38
C ARG A 255 -10.49 30.35 6.63
N LEU A 256 -11.43 31.24 6.28
CA LEU A 256 -11.10 32.53 5.65
C LEU A 256 -10.30 33.43 6.60
N GLN A 257 -10.61 33.41 7.90
CA GLN A 257 -9.84 34.14 8.90
C GLN A 257 -8.39 33.63 8.96
N GLN A 258 -8.20 32.30 9.01
CA GLN A 258 -6.86 31.69 9.00
C GLN A 258 -6.08 32.03 7.73
N GLU A 259 -6.72 31.96 6.55
CA GLU A 259 -6.08 32.34 5.28
C GLU A 259 -5.69 33.83 5.26
N ASN A 260 -6.54 34.72 5.78
CA ASN A 260 -6.24 36.14 5.87
C ASN A 260 -5.10 36.44 6.86
N ASP A 261 -5.06 35.74 7.99
CA ASP A 261 -3.97 35.86 8.97
C ASP A 261 -2.64 35.37 8.36
N GLN A 262 -2.67 34.29 7.57
CA GLN A 262 -1.50 33.80 6.84
C GLN A 262 -1.01 34.81 5.79
N ILE A 263 -1.93 35.38 5.00
CA ILE A 263 -1.59 36.43 4.01
C ILE A 263 -0.93 37.62 4.72
N THR A 264 -1.48 38.05 5.85
CA THR A 264 -0.93 39.19 6.61
C THR A 264 0.49 38.91 7.10
N GLU A 265 0.76 37.70 7.59
CA GLU A 265 2.09 37.31 8.03
C GLU A 265 3.06 37.16 6.86
N ASP A 266 2.63 36.59 5.74
CA ASP A 266 3.44 36.49 4.52
C ASP A 266 3.80 37.88 3.98
N GLU A 267 2.86 38.83 3.95
CA GLU A 267 3.10 40.23 3.59
C GLU A 267 4.13 40.89 4.51
N ARG A 268 4.04 40.64 5.82
CA ARG A 268 4.99 41.14 6.81
C ARG A 268 6.40 40.59 6.57
N LEU A 269 6.52 39.30 6.29
CA LEU A 269 7.80 38.64 5.99
C LEU A 269 8.38 39.14 4.66
N ILE A 270 7.55 39.35 3.65
CA ILE A 270 7.98 39.92 2.36
C ILE A 270 8.60 41.30 2.57
N GLU A 271 7.97 42.17 3.36
CA GLU A 271 8.50 43.51 3.62
C GLU A 271 9.81 43.45 4.41
N GLN A 272 9.88 42.57 5.42
CA GLN A 272 11.11 42.34 6.18
C GLN A 272 12.27 41.88 5.26
N TYR A 273 12.03 40.87 4.41
CA TYR A 273 13.06 40.36 3.50
C TYR A 273 13.45 41.39 2.43
N ARG A 274 12.52 42.26 1.99
CA ARG A 274 12.83 43.36 1.06
C ARG A 274 13.77 44.37 1.68
N GLU A 275 13.53 44.78 2.92
CA GLU A 275 14.41 45.74 3.61
C GLU A 275 15.77 45.12 3.92
N GLU A 276 15.81 43.87 4.41
CA GLU A 276 17.07 43.15 4.62
C GLU A 276 17.87 43.01 3.31
N THR A 277 17.21 42.67 2.20
CA THR A 277 17.84 42.59 0.88
C THR A 277 18.39 43.93 0.43
N LYS A 278 17.66 45.03 0.67
CA LYS A 278 18.09 46.38 0.32
C LYS A 278 19.33 46.79 1.12
N ILE A 279 19.34 46.51 2.43
CA ILE A 279 20.51 46.74 3.30
C ILE A 279 21.71 45.94 2.78
N LYS A 280 21.53 44.66 2.50
CA LYS A 280 22.62 43.80 1.96
C LYS A 280 23.14 44.27 0.60
N ARG A 281 22.27 44.76 -0.29
CA ARG A 281 22.70 45.35 -1.57
C ARG A 281 23.50 46.63 -1.36
N ALA A 282 23.11 47.48 -0.41
CA ALA A 282 23.86 48.68 -0.07
C ALA A 282 25.23 48.34 0.53
N GLU A 283 25.32 47.36 1.43
CA GLU A 283 26.59 46.86 1.99
C GLU A 283 27.51 46.34 0.86
N ILE A 284 26.98 45.61 -0.12
CA ILE A 284 27.76 45.11 -1.28
C ILE A 284 28.29 46.28 -2.12
N GLU A 285 27.47 47.28 -2.40
CA GLU A 285 27.88 48.43 -3.21
C GLU A 285 28.93 49.28 -2.49
N GLU A 286 28.78 49.48 -1.18
CA GLU A 286 29.77 50.13 -0.34
C GLU A 286 31.10 49.37 -0.37
N MET A 287 31.07 48.03 -0.24
CA MET A 287 32.29 47.20 -0.32
C MET A 287 32.98 47.24 -1.70
N LYS A 288 32.24 47.50 -2.78
CA LYS A 288 32.79 47.60 -4.15
C LYS A 288 33.38 48.97 -4.46
N THR A 289 32.79 50.03 -3.93
CA THR A 289 33.09 51.41 -4.36
C THR A 289 33.90 52.22 -3.35
N SER A 290 33.87 51.84 -2.07
CA SER A 290 34.57 52.58 -1.01
C SER A 290 35.92 51.96 -0.64
N ALA A 291 36.91 52.81 -0.38
CA ALA A 291 38.19 52.37 0.18
C ALA A 291 38.02 52.05 1.67
N LYS A 292 38.46 50.86 2.09
CA LYS A 292 38.32 50.39 3.48
C LYS A 292 39.63 50.61 4.25
N ILE A 293 39.54 51.24 5.42
CA ILE A 293 40.70 51.46 6.30
C ILE A 293 40.82 50.25 7.24
N PHE A 294 41.98 49.60 7.23
CA PHE A 294 42.29 48.52 8.16
C PHE A 294 43.05 49.10 9.37
N GLN A 295 42.42 49.07 10.54
CA GLN A 295 43.03 49.52 11.81
C GLN A 295 43.44 48.36 12.72
N VAL A 296 43.30 47.12 12.25
CA VAL A 296 43.60 45.92 13.03
C VAL A 296 45.11 45.78 13.21
N SER A 297 45.55 45.67 14.45
CA SER A 297 46.96 45.62 14.84
C SER A 297 47.45 44.22 15.25
N LYS A 298 46.58 43.21 15.22
CA LYS A 298 46.89 41.82 15.63
C LYS A 298 46.42 40.82 14.58
N CYS A 299 47.20 39.75 14.40
CA CYS A 299 46.86 38.67 13.48
C CYS A 299 45.68 37.85 14.02
N SER A 300 44.67 37.59 13.18
CA SER A 300 43.47 36.85 13.57
C SER A 300 43.69 35.35 13.83
N VAL A 301 44.86 34.79 13.45
CA VAL A 301 45.24 33.39 13.76
C VAL A 301 46.09 33.31 15.02
N CYS A 302 47.26 33.97 15.02
CA CYS A 302 48.23 33.81 16.11
C CYS A 302 48.08 34.86 17.23
N SER A 303 47.21 35.86 17.07
CA SER A 303 46.96 36.96 18.02
C SER A 303 48.16 37.87 18.35
N HIS A 304 49.31 37.66 17.72
CA HIS A 304 50.50 38.51 17.87
C HIS A 304 50.33 39.83 17.10
N PRO A 305 51.06 40.90 17.48
CA PRO A 305 51.10 42.13 16.71
C PRO A 305 51.43 41.87 15.24
N LEU A 306 50.71 42.54 14.34
CA LEU A 306 50.93 42.40 12.90
C LEU A 306 52.28 43.00 12.52
N GLU A 307 53.06 42.22 11.79
CA GLU A 307 54.33 42.62 11.20
C GLU A 307 54.23 42.47 9.69
N LEU A 308 55.00 43.27 8.95
CA LEU A 308 55.01 43.21 7.50
C LEU A 308 55.85 42.00 7.03
N PRO A 309 55.42 41.27 5.99
CA PRO A 309 54.21 41.50 5.17
C PRO A 309 52.90 40.97 5.80
N SER A 310 51.81 41.74 5.65
CA SER A 310 50.47 41.41 6.15
C SER A 310 49.43 41.34 5.03
N VAL A 311 48.43 40.47 5.21
CA VAL A 311 47.29 40.30 4.32
C VAL A 311 46.03 40.79 5.03
N HIS A 312 45.25 41.64 4.36
CA HIS A 312 44.02 42.22 4.89
C HIS A 312 42.84 41.84 3.99
N VAL A 313 41.82 41.22 4.57
CA VAL A 313 40.62 40.77 3.83
C VAL A 313 39.46 41.73 4.13
N LEU A 314 38.60 42.01 3.14
CA LEU A 314 37.48 42.98 3.27
C LEU A 314 36.49 42.70 4.41
N CYS A 315 36.47 41.47 4.94
CA CYS A 315 35.76 41.12 6.19
C CYS A 315 36.42 41.68 7.47
N GLN A 316 37.45 42.53 7.33
CA GLN A 316 38.25 43.16 8.39
C GLN A 316 39.17 42.22 9.18
N HIS A 317 39.32 40.96 8.79
CA HIS A 317 40.35 40.10 9.35
C HIS A 317 41.71 40.39 8.71
N SER A 318 42.74 40.38 9.54
CA SER A 318 44.11 40.71 9.15
C SER A 318 45.06 39.62 9.64
N TYR A 319 46.03 39.27 8.81
CA TYR A 319 46.90 38.12 9.02
C TYR A 319 48.35 38.47 8.68
N HIS A 320 49.33 37.84 9.33
CA HIS A 320 50.67 37.75 8.75
C HIS A 320 50.60 36.94 7.46
N GLN A 321 51.38 37.29 6.44
CA GLN A 321 51.38 36.56 5.17
C GLN A 321 51.60 35.05 5.38
N SER A 322 52.57 34.67 6.22
CA SER A 322 52.84 33.27 6.56
C SER A 322 51.67 32.57 7.27
N CYS A 323 50.97 33.28 8.17
CA CYS A 323 49.80 32.76 8.86
C CYS A 323 48.60 32.62 7.93
N PHE A 324 48.49 33.47 6.90
CA PHE A 324 47.44 33.34 5.90
C PHE A 324 47.70 32.10 5.02
N GLU A 325 48.89 32.03 4.40
CA GLU A 325 49.28 30.92 3.52
C GLU A 325 49.22 29.53 4.18
N SER A 326 49.45 29.46 5.51
CA SER A 326 49.40 28.19 6.24
C SER A 326 47.98 27.71 6.57
N TYR A 327 46.99 28.61 6.56
CA TYR A 327 45.62 28.34 7.04
C TYR A 327 44.53 28.62 5.98
N SER A 328 44.88 29.22 4.85
CA SER A 328 43.97 29.41 3.70
C SER A 328 44.30 28.41 2.59
N ASP A 329 43.29 27.70 2.10
CA ASP A 329 43.45 26.82 0.93
C ASP A 329 43.51 27.62 -0.40
N ASN A 330 43.04 28.88 -0.40
CA ASN A 330 43.00 29.77 -1.56
C ASN A 330 43.14 31.25 -1.13
N ASP A 331 43.76 32.07 -1.98
CA ASP A 331 44.04 33.49 -1.73
C ASP A 331 42.78 34.38 -1.63
N GLN A 332 41.61 33.82 -1.96
CA GLN A 332 40.34 34.54 -1.99
C GLN A 332 39.50 34.33 -0.72
N GLU A 333 39.90 33.43 0.17
CA GLU A 333 39.08 33.02 1.31
C GLU A 333 39.69 33.41 2.64
N CYS A 334 38.88 33.99 3.52
CA CYS A 334 39.27 34.32 4.88
C CYS A 334 39.20 33.07 5.77
N PRO A 335 40.32 32.60 6.38
CA PRO A 335 40.30 31.40 7.23
C PRO A 335 39.30 31.47 8.39
N ALA A 336 39.10 32.66 8.98
CA ALA A 336 38.16 32.86 10.08
C ALA A 336 36.68 32.80 9.65
N CYS A 337 36.35 33.24 8.43
CA CYS A 337 34.97 33.28 7.94
C CYS A 337 34.57 32.02 7.14
N LEU A 338 35.56 31.29 6.62
CA LEU A 338 35.34 30.12 5.76
C LEU A 338 34.38 29.08 6.35
N PRO A 339 34.46 28.69 7.64
CA PRO A 339 33.56 27.68 8.19
C PRO A 339 32.09 28.09 8.13
N GLU A 340 31.78 29.37 8.34
CA GLU A 340 30.41 29.88 8.30
C GLU A 340 29.94 30.10 6.85
N ASN A 341 30.82 30.66 6.01
CA ASN A 341 30.52 30.83 4.58
C ASN A 341 30.25 29.48 3.89
N ARG A 342 30.97 28.42 4.25
CA ARG A 342 30.75 27.08 3.70
C ARG A 342 29.34 26.57 4.00
N LYS A 343 28.84 26.74 5.23
CA LYS A 343 27.46 26.36 5.59
C LYS A 343 26.45 27.09 4.71
N VAL A 344 26.64 28.39 4.48
CA VAL A 344 25.76 29.20 3.63
C VAL A 344 25.81 28.72 2.17
N LEU A 345 27.00 28.45 1.64
CA LEU A 345 27.17 27.92 0.28
C LEU A 345 26.53 26.54 0.11
N ASP A 346 26.63 25.67 1.11
CA ASP A 346 25.99 24.35 1.09
C ASP A 346 24.45 24.47 1.09
N ILE A 347 23.89 25.43 1.84
CA ILE A 347 22.46 25.74 1.83
C ILE A 347 22.02 26.24 0.45
N ILE A 348 22.76 27.17 -0.15
CA ILE A 348 22.47 27.69 -1.50
C ILE A 348 22.47 26.55 -2.52
N LYS A 349 23.49 25.70 -2.48
CA LYS A 349 23.60 24.55 -3.39
C LYS A 349 22.45 23.56 -3.23
N ALA A 350 22.02 23.29 -2.01
CA ALA A 350 20.86 22.44 -1.75
C ALA A 350 19.55 23.07 -2.26
N GLN A 351 19.39 24.39 -2.13
CA GLN A 351 18.23 25.11 -2.65
C GLN A 351 18.19 25.11 -4.19
N GLU A 352 19.32 25.29 -4.86
CA GLU A 352 19.42 25.22 -6.32
C GLU A 352 19.07 23.82 -6.85
N GLN A 353 19.59 22.77 -6.22
CA GLN A 353 19.26 21.39 -6.60
C GLN A 353 17.77 21.07 -6.43
N ASN A 354 17.13 21.57 -5.36
CA ASN A 354 15.69 21.40 -5.16
C ASN A 354 14.88 22.19 -6.20
N LYS A 355 15.32 23.38 -6.57
CA LYS A 355 14.65 24.18 -7.60
C LYS A 355 14.69 23.49 -8.97
N ASP A 356 15.82 22.88 -9.34
CA ASP A 356 15.94 22.12 -10.59
C ASP A 356 14.97 20.93 -10.63
N LEU A 357 14.73 20.28 -9.47
CA LEU A 357 13.75 19.20 -9.32
C LEU A 357 12.30 19.70 -9.43
N ASP A 358 11.99 20.85 -8.83
CA ASP A 358 10.66 21.48 -8.93
C ASP A 358 10.36 21.90 -10.38
N GLU A 359 11.35 22.46 -11.09
CA GLU A 359 11.19 22.82 -12.51
C GLU A 359 11.02 21.59 -13.41
N GLU A 360 11.70 20.47 -13.12
CA GLU A 360 11.54 19.20 -13.84
C GLU A 360 10.17 18.57 -13.57
N PHE A 361 9.68 18.67 -12.33
CA PHE A 361 8.34 18.22 -11.96
C PHE A 361 7.24 19.00 -12.67
N HIS A 362 7.41 20.32 -12.87
CA HIS A 362 6.46 21.14 -13.62
C HIS A 362 6.55 20.97 -15.15
N ARG A 363 7.56 20.28 -15.67
CA ARG A 363 7.71 19.96 -17.10
C ARG A 363 7.09 18.61 -17.50
N GLN A 364 6.71 17.76 -16.53
CA GLN A 364 5.96 16.51 -16.74
C GLN A 364 4.46 16.74 -16.55
#